data_AF-A0A1Y4J5Z3-F1
#
_entry.id   AF-A0A1Y4J5Z3-F1
#
_cell.length_a   1.000
_cell.length_b   1.000
_cell.length_c   1.000
_cell.angle_alpha   90.00
_cell.angle_beta   90.00
_cell.angle_gamma   90.00
#
_symmetry.space_group_name_H-M   'P 1'
#
loop_
_entity.id
_entity.type
_entity.pdbx_description
1 polymer ?
#
loop_
_entity_poly.entity_id
_entity_poly.type
_entity_poly.pdbx_seq_one_letter_code
_entity_poly.pdbx_strand_id
1 'polypeptide(L)'
;MVPGVLCGWGCAGLLALGHPWLAGALALAAAVVAGGWWQPAFWKESWRGRGWVLPSLVLGVILAAVMLLEPVADAYYAAWYWPVYKGLAFGFVLGALAGPPLLCTLRRMAKKARAARSEERPPFPGLWFFLAVLLPLAVYWARVFPYESSFDLEYQLEMLRGQIPLNDVHTLAHTLLLGVLGQQPGLLVAVQLLALAGLLTAFAAWFYRRGMGLFALCACLCGGCLGPVVGQAAASPIKDMPAALCTGVVLYYMMRLLAEDLRFTWPHRIALGAALAFTGLFRHNGFVLVLAAGLWLLVRGICRRQKCLLAAVAVCAACIVLVDGVAAPILNVQHPANGFAVQVYATGIVAVDQRGGEMTEEQRRRMEELLPMDYVAQCLENPDTAHFTRAQRLCWTRDLGSYTPSEREQQFVPLLEDSAGVNDVFNNLFILAAGQNKAELLRLYLELFLQNPWLCTTEILRNNTNVWRLDRGLGPFSHVFYLAAVALAFFCGSGRDLLRRWPALLPLACNIASVIVAASTNEIRYLLPTFLLAVPCALFFALEAGGADHQTKGVSEPCR
;
A
#
# COMPACT_ATOMS: atom_id res chain seq x y z
N MET A 1 -28.14 7.90 -14.37
CA MET A 1 -27.83 7.11 -13.15
C MET A 1 -27.74 5.63 -13.45
N VAL A 2 -28.80 5.03 -14.03
CA VAL A 2 -28.94 3.59 -14.25
C VAL A 2 -27.74 2.92 -14.96
N PRO A 3 -27.19 3.43 -16.09
CA PRO A 3 -26.10 2.73 -16.77
C PRO A 3 -24.78 2.70 -15.99
N GLY A 4 -24.46 3.76 -15.24
CA GLY A 4 -23.20 3.85 -14.48
C GLY A 4 -23.23 3.10 -13.16
N VAL A 5 -24.41 3.08 -12.52
CA VAL A 5 -24.66 2.26 -11.33
C VAL A 5 -24.66 0.78 -11.73
N LEU A 6 -25.34 0.41 -12.82
CA LEU A 6 -25.32 -0.97 -13.34
C LEU A 6 -23.94 -1.43 -13.79
N CYS A 7 -23.12 -0.54 -14.36
CA CYS A 7 -21.75 -0.89 -14.73
C CYS A 7 -20.82 -1.01 -13.52
N GLY A 8 -20.95 -0.11 -12.53
CA GLY A 8 -20.25 -0.25 -11.25
C GLY A 8 -20.67 -1.51 -10.48
N TRP A 9 -21.95 -1.84 -10.46
CA TRP A 9 -22.51 -3.05 -9.86
C TRP A 9 -22.15 -4.31 -10.63
N GLY A 10 -22.14 -4.25 -11.96
CA GLY A 10 -21.66 -5.33 -12.82
C GLY A 10 -20.19 -5.61 -12.56
N CYS A 11 -19.33 -4.59 -12.53
CA CYS A 11 -17.92 -4.74 -12.19
C CYS A 11 -17.74 -5.32 -10.80
N ALA A 12 -18.35 -4.70 -9.79
CA ALA A 12 -18.15 -5.09 -8.40
C ALA A 12 -18.79 -6.44 -8.07
N GLY A 13 -19.92 -6.79 -8.71
CA GLY A 13 -20.55 -8.11 -8.63
C GLY A 13 -19.73 -9.19 -9.34
N LEU A 14 -19.17 -8.90 -10.53
CA LEU A 14 -18.25 -9.83 -11.22
C LEU A 14 -16.95 -10.05 -10.44
N LEU A 15 -16.40 -8.99 -9.83
CA LEU A 15 -15.24 -9.10 -8.93
C LEU A 15 -15.59 -9.93 -7.71
N ALA A 16 -16.72 -9.61 -7.07
CA ALA A 16 -17.24 -10.37 -5.95
C ALA A 16 -17.49 -11.82 -6.34
N LEU A 17 -17.86 -12.16 -7.58
CA LEU A 17 -18.07 -13.52 -8.04
C LEU A 17 -16.77 -14.27 -8.42
N GLY A 18 -15.61 -13.63 -8.38
CA GLY A 18 -14.33 -14.25 -8.78
C GLY A 18 -14.04 -14.17 -10.28
N HIS A 19 -14.66 -13.23 -10.99
CA HIS A 19 -14.46 -12.99 -12.42
C HIS A 19 -13.77 -11.64 -12.70
N PRO A 20 -12.49 -11.45 -12.28
CA PRO A 20 -11.79 -10.18 -12.39
C PRO A 20 -11.55 -9.75 -13.85
N TRP A 21 -11.42 -10.68 -14.78
CA TRP A 21 -11.26 -10.37 -16.20
C TRP A 21 -12.52 -9.78 -16.84
N LEU A 22 -13.69 -10.34 -16.52
CA LEU A 22 -14.97 -9.82 -17.00
C LEU A 22 -15.27 -8.45 -16.37
N ALA A 23 -14.98 -8.28 -15.09
CA ALA A 23 -15.09 -6.98 -14.43
C ALA A 23 -14.13 -5.94 -15.02
N GLY A 24 -12.88 -6.34 -15.30
CA GLY A 24 -11.90 -5.49 -15.98
C GLY A 24 -12.35 -5.10 -17.38
N ALA A 25 -12.90 -6.03 -18.15
CA ALA A 25 -13.46 -5.78 -19.47
C ALA A 25 -14.69 -4.84 -19.40
N LEU A 26 -15.56 -5.02 -18.41
CA LEU A 26 -16.72 -4.15 -18.20
C LEU A 26 -16.28 -2.73 -17.77
N ALA A 27 -15.28 -2.61 -16.89
CA ALA A 27 -14.70 -1.34 -16.48
C ALA A 27 -14.02 -0.62 -17.65
N LEU A 28 -13.30 -1.37 -18.50
CA LEU A 28 -12.67 -0.85 -19.72
C LEU A 28 -13.74 -0.41 -20.73
N ALA A 29 -14.80 -1.19 -20.94
CA ALA A 29 -15.92 -0.81 -21.78
C ALA A 29 -16.62 0.46 -21.25
N ALA A 30 -16.79 0.60 -19.94
CA ALA A 30 -17.28 1.83 -19.32
C ALA A 30 -16.32 3.00 -19.52
N ALA A 31 -15.01 2.81 -19.42
CA ALA A 31 -14.01 3.84 -19.67
C ALA A 31 -14.02 4.28 -21.15
N VAL A 32 -14.13 3.31 -22.08
CA VAL A 32 -14.34 3.52 -23.52
C VAL A 32 -15.56 4.40 -23.75
N VAL A 33 -16.70 4.04 -23.12
CA VAL A 33 -17.99 4.76 -23.19
C VAL A 33 -17.94 6.15 -22.53
N ALA A 34 -17.28 6.30 -21.38
CA ALA A 34 -17.15 7.60 -20.70
C ALA A 34 -16.19 8.55 -21.44
N GLY A 35 -15.10 8.00 -21.98
CA GLY A 35 -14.02 8.74 -22.63
C GLY A 35 -14.30 9.11 -24.09
N GLY A 36 -15.30 8.48 -24.72
CA GLY A 36 -15.59 8.73 -26.13
C GLY A 36 -14.62 8.00 -27.07
N TRP A 37 -14.04 6.86 -26.68
CA TRP A 37 -12.93 6.23 -27.44
C TRP A 37 -13.35 5.74 -28.83
N TRP A 38 -14.65 5.51 -29.03
CA TRP A 38 -15.22 5.14 -30.33
C TRP A 38 -15.30 6.32 -31.30
N GLN A 39 -15.10 7.55 -30.85
CA GLN A 39 -15.16 8.73 -31.72
C GLN A 39 -13.80 8.94 -32.41
N PRO A 40 -13.75 9.06 -33.74
CA PRO A 40 -12.50 9.32 -34.48
C PRO A 40 -11.76 10.59 -34.00
N ALA A 41 -12.51 11.58 -33.51
CA ALA A 41 -11.97 12.79 -32.91
C ALA A 41 -11.13 12.53 -31.63
N PHE A 42 -11.43 11.47 -30.85
CA PHE A 42 -10.63 11.05 -29.70
C PHE A 42 -9.23 10.65 -30.10
N TRP A 43 -9.10 9.81 -31.11
CA TRP A 43 -7.81 9.38 -31.61
C TRP A 43 -7.08 10.57 -32.24
N LYS A 44 -7.74 11.37 -33.07
CA LYS A 44 -7.14 12.58 -33.65
C LYS A 44 -6.58 13.55 -32.59
N GLU A 45 -7.23 13.68 -31.44
CA GLU A 45 -6.77 14.49 -30.30
C GLU A 45 -5.63 13.81 -29.51
N SER A 46 -5.73 12.50 -29.27
CA SER A 46 -4.70 11.68 -28.61
C SER A 46 -3.36 11.70 -29.38
N TRP A 47 -3.43 11.69 -30.71
CA TRP A 47 -2.28 11.72 -31.60
C TRP A 47 -1.72 13.14 -31.85
N ARG A 48 -2.53 14.20 -31.66
CA ARG A 48 -2.11 15.60 -31.86
C ARG A 48 -1.36 16.21 -30.66
N GLY A 49 -1.54 15.67 -29.45
CA GLY A 49 -0.78 16.07 -28.25
C GLY A 49 0.64 15.50 -28.24
N ARG A 50 1.54 16.08 -29.05
CA ARG A 50 2.92 15.60 -29.32
C ARG A 50 3.79 15.35 -28.07
N GLY A 51 4.70 14.37 -28.18
CA GLY A 51 5.94 14.26 -27.39
C GLY A 51 6.24 12.87 -26.86
N TRP A 52 5.27 12.22 -26.21
CA TRP A 52 5.55 11.06 -25.34
C TRP A 52 5.12 9.71 -25.89
N VAL A 53 4.17 9.68 -26.84
CA VAL A 53 3.67 8.43 -27.44
C VAL A 53 4.77 7.72 -28.22
N LEU A 54 5.56 8.47 -29.01
CA LEU A 54 6.64 7.90 -29.81
C LEU A 54 7.81 7.41 -28.92
N PRO A 55 8.34 8.17 -27.93
CA PRO A 55 9.31 7.64 -26.97
C PRO A 55 8.81 6.46 -26.15
N SER A 56 7.52 6.43 -25.77
CA SER A 56 6.94 5.30 -25.02
C SER A 56 6.84 4.03 -25.87
N LEU A 57 6.48 4.19 -27.15
CA LEU A 57 6.48 3.10 -28.13
C LEU A 57 7.91 2.64 -28.47
N VAL A 58 8.84 3.58 -28.67
CA VAL A 58 10.26 3.28 -28.93
C VAL A 58 10.92 2.59 -27.74
N LEU A 59 10.67 3.05 -26.52
CA LEU A 59 11.14 2.40 -25.29
C LEU A 59 10.49 1.02 -25.11
N GLY A 60 9.19 0.88 -25.43
CA GLY A 60 8.51 -0.41 -25.46
C GLY A 60 9.10 -1.38 -26.49
N VAL A 61 9.49 -0.90 -27.67
CA VAL A 61 10.14 -1.68 -28.74
C VAL A 61 11.59 -2.03 -28.38
N ILE A 62 12.38 -1.11 -27.82
CA ILE A 62 13.75 -1.35 -27.36
C ILE A 62 13.76 -2.40 -26.25
N LEU A 63 12.84 -2.30 -25.28
CA LEU A 63 12.72 -3.29 -24.22
C LEU A 63 12.26 -4.64 -24.78
N ALA A 64 11.29 -4.68 -25.69
CA ALA A 64 10.91 -5.91 -26.40
C ALA A 64 12.06 -6.51 -27.24
N ALA A 65 12.95 -5.69 -27.80
CA ALA A 65 14.15 -6.13 -28.50
C ALA A 65 15.21 -6.69 -27.53
N VAL A 66 15.37 -6.09 -26.34
CA VAL A 66 16.18 -6.66 -25.24
C VAL A 66 15.60 -8.01 -24.79
N MET A 67 14.28 -8.22 -24.88
CA MET A 67 13.65 -9.53 -24.63
C MET A 67 13.94 -10.59 -25.71
N LEU A 68 14.26 -10.18 -26.95
CA LEU A 68 14.61 -11.08 -28.06
C LEU A 68 16.10 -11.47 -28.09
N LEU A 69 16.93 -10.87 -27.21
CA LEU A 69 18.33 -11.27 -26.99
C LEU A 69 18.47 -12.50 -26.06
N GLU A 70 17.35 -13.21 -25.85
CA GLU A 70 17.14 -14.56 -25.31
C GLU A 70 18.37 -15.51 -25.22
N PRO A 71 19.23 -15.68 -26.24
CA PRO A 71 20.22 -16.76 -26.21
C PRO A 71 21.53 -16.43 -25.49
N VAL A 72 21.74 -15.19 -25.04
CA VAL A 72 23.07 -14.71 -24.60
C VAL A 72 23.18 -14.61 -23.06
N ALA A 73 22.08 -14.65 -22.31
CA ALA A 73 22.07 -14.52 -20.86
C ALA A 73 21.91 -15.88 -20.16
N ASP A 74 22.93 -16.27 -19.38
CA ASP A 74 23.10 -17.57 -18.73
C ASP A 74 21.82 -18.24 -18.15
N ALA A 75 21.72 -19.54 -18.43
CA ALA A 75 20.58 -20.41 -18.10
C ALA A 75 20.25 -20.51 -16.59
N TYR A 76 21.16 -20.12 -15.69
CA TYR A 76 20.93 -20.17 -14.25
C TYR A 76 20.22 -18.90 -13.71
N TYR A 77 20.41 -17.74 -14.35
CA TYR A 77 19.77 -16.49 -13.97
C TYR A 77 18.38 -16.35 -14.63
N ALA A 78 18.21 -16.80 -15.87
CA ALA A 78 16.97 -16.61 -16.62
C ALA A 78 15.72 -17.26 -15.98
N ALA A 79 15.83 -18.42 -15.32
CA ALA A 79 14.66 -19.13 -14.80
C ALA A 79 13.91 -18.39 -13.67
N TRP A 80 14.61 -17.60 -12.86
CA TRP A 80 14.04 -16.97 -11.66
C TRP A 80 13.70 -15.49 -11.84
N TYR A 81 14.47 -14.75 -12.66
CA TYR A 81 14.25 -13.31 -12.86
C TYR A 81 13.31 -13.00 -14.04
N TRP A 82 13.11 -13.94 -14.96
CA TRP A 82 12.30 -13.74 -16.15
C TRP A 82 10.82 -13.41 -15.90
N PRO A 83 10.13 -13.98 -14.90
CA PRO A 83 8.77 -13.58 -14.58
C PRO A 83 8.69 -12.11 -14.12
N VAL A 84 9.73 -11.61 -13.43
CA VAL A 84 9.85 -10.21 -12.97
C VAL A 84 9.99 -9.26 -14.15
N TYR A 85 10.93 -9.57 -15.05
CA TYR A 85 11.16 -8.76 -16.24
C TYR A 85 9.97 -8.82 -17.21
N LYS A 86 9.32 -9.99 -17.35
CA LYS A 86 8.05 -10.13 -18.09
C LYS A 86 6.95 -9.30 -17.47
N GLY A 87 6.76 -9.36 -16.14
CA GLY A 87 5.80 -8.53 -15.43
C GLY A 87 6.06 -7.04 -15.67
N LEU A 88 7.26 -6.56 -15.36
CA LEU A 88 7.63 -5.15 -15.55
C LEU A 88 7.49 -4.69 -17.01
N ALA A 89 7.96 -5.50 -17.98
CA ALA A 89 7.87 -5.19 -19.40
C ALA A 89 6.42 -5.21 -19.90
N PHE A 90 5.62 -6.21 -19.52
CA PHE A 90 4.20 -6.26 -19.87
C PHE A 90 3.43 -5.11 -19.23
N GLY A 91 3.78 -4.70 -18.02
CA GLY A 91 3.16 -3.55 -17.34
C GLY A 91 3.55 -2.24 -17.98
N PHE A 92 4.77 -2.16 -18.49
CA PHE A 92 5.22 -1.04 -19.27
C PHE A 92 4.53 -0.99 -20.63
N VAL A 93 4.39 -2.11 -21.33
CA VAL A 93 3.67 -2.21 -22.61
C VAL A 93 2.18 -1.88 -22.42
N LEU A 94 1.52 -2.46 -21.41
CA LEU A 94 0.15 -2.10 -21.05
C LEU A 94 0.04 -0.63 -20.65
N GLY A 95 0.99 -0.11 -19.88
CA GLY A 95 1.06 1.32 -19.53
C GLY A 95 1.25 2.22 -20.75
N ALA A 96 2.05 1.78 -21.74
CA ALA A 96 2.29 2.51 -22.99
C ALA A 96 1.09 2.44 -23.95
N LEU A 97 0.36 1.32 -23.98
CA LEU A 97 -0.83 1.11 -24.82
C LEU A 97 -2.09 1.72 -24.20
N ALA A 98 -2.33 1.49 -22.91
CA ALA A 98 -3.50 1.97 -22.18
C ALA A 98 -3.30 3.37 -21.60
N GLY A 99 -2.06 3.81 -21.38
CA GLY A 99 -1.75 5.11 -20.81
C GLY A 99 -2.26 6.27 -21.65
N PRO A 100 -1.88 6.43 -22.93
CA PRO A 100 -2.36 7.55 -23.74
C PRO A 100 -3.89 7.62 -23.84
N PRO A 101 -4.64 6.52 -24.05
CA PRO A 101 -6.10 6.53 -23.95
C PRO A 101 -6.64 6.89 -22.56
N LEU A 102 -6.08 6.32 -21.49
CA LEU A 102 -6.44 6.64 -20.10
C LEU A 102 -6.23 8.13 -19.82
N LEU A 103 -5.10 8.68 -20.26
CA LEU A 103 -4.76 10.08 -20.11
C LEU A 103 -5.72 10.99 -20.86
N CYS A 104 -6.04 10.66 -22.11
CA CYS A 104 -7.00 11.43 -22.90
C CYS A 104 -8.39 11.39 -22.27
N THR A 105 -8.76 10.26 -21.69
CA THR A 105 -10.01 10.11 -20.91
C THR A 105 -10.01 11.01 -19.69
N LEU A 106 -8.95 10.94 -18.88
CA LEU A 106 -8.78 11.76 -17.68
C LEU A 106 -8.80 13.25 -18.02
N ARG A 107 -8.14 13.68 -19.11
CA ARG A 107 -8.15 15.06 -19.60
C ARG A 107 -9.53 15.51 -20.06
N ARG A 108 -10.24 14.68 -20.83
CA ARG A 108 -11.62 14.96 -21.26
C ARG A 108 -12.57 15.04 -20.09
N MET A 109 -12.45 14.12 -19.13
CA MET A 109 -13.20 14.14 -17.89
C MET A 109 -12.92 15.42 -17.11
N ALA A 110 -11.66 15.84 -16.99
CA ALA A 110 -11.29 17.08 -16.32
C ALA A 110 -11.77 18.33 -17.05
N LYS A 111 -11.75 18.34 -18.39
CA LYS A 111 -12.27 19.45 -19.21
C LYS A 111 -13.79 19.57 -19.06
N LYS A 112 -14.53 18.45 -19.19
CA LYS A 112 -15.98 18.40 -18.94
C LYS A 112 -16.30 18.80 -17.51
N ALA A 113 -15.51 18.35 -16.54
CA ALA A 113 -15.70 18.71 -15.15
C ALA A 113 -15.57 20.22 -14.92
N ARG A 114 -14.53 20.84 -15.47
CA ARG A 114 -14.35 22.30 -15.40
C ARG A 114 -15.47 23.07 -16.07
N ALA A 115 -15.87 22.67 -17.28
CA ALA A 115 -16.99 23.28 -17.98
C ALA A 115 -18.30 23.17 -17.18
N ALA A 116 -18.51 22.07 -16.46
CA ALA A 116 -19.68 21.86 -15.63
C ALA A 116 -19.63 22.55 -14.25
N ARG A 117 -18.52 23.23 -13.86
CA ARG A 117 -18.44 23.98 -12.60
C ARG A 117 -19.26 25.28 -12.63
N SER A 118 -19.56 25.80 -13.82
CA SER A 118 -20.37 27.02 -14.00
C SER A 118 -21.87 26.75 -14.09
N GLU A 119 -22.30 25.47 -14.10
CA GLU A 119 -23.71 25.09 -14.19
C GLU A 119 -24.25 24.71 -12.80
N GLU A 120 -25.50 25.07 -12.51
CA GLU A 120 -26.21 24.56 -11.34
C GLU A 120 -26.39 23.04 -11.48
N ARG A 121 -25.71 22.27 -10.64
CA ARG A 121 -25.78 20.81 -10.63
C ARG A 121 -26.78 20.32 -9.59
N PRO A 122 -27.48 19.19 -9.86
CA PRO A 122 -28.30 18.56 -8.83
C PRO A 122 -27.43 18.13 -7.64
N PRO A 123 -28.02 18.01 -6.44
CA PRO A 123 -27.30 17.56 -5.26
C PRO A 123 -26.71 16.16 -5.47
N PHE A 124 -25.53 15.90 -4.89
CA PHE A 124 -24.90 14.59 -4.96
C PHE A 124 -25.80 13.54 -4.28
N PRO A 125 -26.15 12.43 -4.97
CA PRO A 125 -27.01 11.37 -4.45
C PRO A 125 -26.24 10.48 -3.46
N GLY A 126 -25.83 11.05 -2.33
CA GLY A 126 -24.86 10.43 -1.40
C GLY A 126 -25.29 9.06 -0.87
N LEU A 127 -26.55 8.94 -0.42
CA LEU A 127 -27.08 7.68 0.10
C LEU A 127 -27.05 6.58 -0.96
N TRP A 128 -27.46 6.87 -2.19
CA TRP A 128 -27.46 5.90 -3.28
C TRP A 128 -26.05 5.47 -3.67
N PHE A 129 -25.09 6.42 -3.69
CA PHE A 129 -23.70 6.09 -3.94
C PHE A 129 -23.12 5.21 -2.82
N PHE A 130 -23.41 5.56 -1.57
CA PHE A 130 -23.00 4.78 -0.39
C PHE A 130 -23.52 3.34 -0.46
N LEU A 131 -24.82 3.17 -0.73
CA LEU A 131 -25.44 1.83 -0.90
C LEU A 131 -24.85 1.09 -2.11
N ALA A 132 -24.54 1.79 -3.20
CA ALA A 132 -23.92 1.20 -4.37
C ALA A 132 -22.50 0.68 -4.13
N VAL A 133 -21.76 1.26 -3.18
CA VAL A 133 -20.46 0.77 -2.73
C VAL A 133 -20.61 -0.35 -1.69
N LEU A 134 -21.56 -0.20 -0.77
CA LEU A 134 -21.78 -1.15 0.33
C LEU A 134 -22.29 -2.50 -0.18
N LEU A 135 -23.15 -2.53 -1.19
CA LEU A 135 -23.75 -3.77 -1.68
C LEU A 135 -22.70 -4.80 -2.18
N PRO A 136 -21.75 -4.44 -3.06
CA PRO A 136 -20.67 -5.36 -3.42
C PRO A 136 -19.79 -5.80 -2.25
N LEU A 137 -19.51 -4.90 -1.31
CA LEU A 137 -18.77 -5.22 -0.08
C LEU A 137 -19.52 -6.23 0.79
N ALA A 138 -20.84 -6.11 0.89
CA ALA A 138 -21.69 -7.07 1.59
C ALA A 138 -21.66 -8.45 0.91
N VAL A 139 -21.52 -8.53 -0.42
CA VAL A 139 -21.35 -9.81 -1.13
C VAL A 139 -20.00 -10.46 -0.80
N TYR A 140 -18.91 -9.68 -0.68
CA TYR A 140 -17.63 -10.21 -0.19
C TYR A 140 -17.77 -10.76 1.23
N TRP A 141 -18.42 -10.01 2.13
CA TRP A 141 -18.60 -10.44 3.51
C TRP A 141 -19.49 -11.67 3.63
N ALA A 142 -20.56 -11.77 2.84
CA ALA A 142 -21.46 -12.93 2.84
C ALA A 142 -20.75 -14.26 2.57
N ARG A 143 -19.62 -14.25 1.85
CA ARG A 143 -18.83 -15.45 1.54
C ARG A 143 -18.03 -15.98 2.72
N VAL A 144 -17.68 -15.10 3.64
CA VAL A 144 -16.84 -15.39 4.80
C VAL A 144 -17.57 -15.07 6.10
N PHE A 145 -18.91 -14.99 6.07
CA PHE A 145 -19.69 -14.58 7.24
C PHE A 145 -19.52 -15.58 8.40
N PRO A 146 -19.29 -15.12 9.65
CA PRO A 146 -19.27 -13.72 10.10
C PRO A 146 -17.95 -12.98 9.88
N TYR A 147 -16.84 -13.67 9.61
CA TYR A 147 -15.55 -13.12 9.20
C TYR A 147 -14.59 -14.22 8.71
N GLU A 148 -13.56 -13.84 7.93
CA GLU A 148 -12.45 -14.74 7.60
C GLU A 148 -11.43 -14.74 8.75
N SER A 149 -11.21 -15.88 9.41
CA SER A 149 -10.19 -15.97 10.46
C SER A 149 -8.79 -15.95 9.85
N SER A 150 -7.84 -15.41 10.61
CA SER A 150 -6.43 -15.39 10.26
C SER A 150 -5.60 -15.63 11.51
N PHE A 151 -4.38 -16.10 11.32
CA PHE A 151 -3.49 -16.34 12.45
C PHE A 151 -3.23 -15.06 13.28
N ASP A 152 -3.01 -13.91 12.60
CA ASP A 152 -2.91 -12.60 13.26
C ASP A 152 -4.12 -12.27 14.15
N LEU A 153 -5.34 -12.63 13.70
CA LEU A 153 -6.57 -12.38 14.45
C LEU A 153 -6.63 -13.25 15.70
N GLU A 154 -6.41 -14.56 15.56
CA GLU A 154 -6.50 -15.48 16.69
C GLU A 154 -5.46 -15.11 17.76
N TYR A 155 -4.23 -14.77 17.35
CA TYR A 155 -3.20 -14.27 18.26
C TYR A 155 -3.66 -13.02 19.06
N GLN A 156 -4.33 -12.07 18.41
CA GLN A 156 -4.87 -10.89 19.09
C GLN A 156 -6.06 -11.21 20.00
N LEU A 157 -6.87 -12.21 19.66
CA LEU A 157 -7.96 -12.68 20.51
C LEU A 157 -7.43 -13.43 21.73
N GLU A 158 -6.38 -14.24 21.58
CA GLU A 158 -5.69 -14.92 22.69
C GLU A 158 -5.13 -13.90 23.70
N MET A 159 -4.53 -12.81 23.22
CA MET A 159 -4.12 -11.68 24.06
C MET A 159 -5.30 -11.06 24.83
N LEU A 160 -6.43 -10.82 24.16
CA LEU A 160 -7.62 -10.22 24.79
C LEU A 160 -8.34 -11.17 25.76
N ARG A 161 -8.18 -12.48 25.58
CA ARG A 161 -8.69 -13.52 26.48
C ARG A 161 -7.77 -13.79 27.67
N GLY A 162 -6.58 -13.18 27.70
CA GLY A 162 -5.57 -13.41 28.73
C GLY A 162 -4.89 -14.78 28.63
N GLN A 163 -4.97 -15.43 27.46
CA GLN A 163 -4.32 -16.72 27.20
C GLN A 163 -2.81 -16.55 26.97
N ILE A 164 -2.43 -15.41 26.39
CA ILE A 164 -1.04 -14.95 26.26
C ILE A 164 -0.94 -13.49 26.74
N PRO A 165 0.24 -13.03 27.18
CA PRO A 165 0.44 -11.64 27.56
C PRO A 165 0.19 -10.68 26.40
N LEU A 166 -0.37 -9.50 26.70
CA LEU A 166 -0.43 -8.40 25.73
C LEU A 166 0.99 -8.04 25.30
N ASN A 167 1.20 -7.93 24.00
CA ASN A 167 2.49 -7.56 23.43
C ASN A 167 2.32 -6.74 22.14
N ASP A 168 3.43 -6.26 21.59
CA ASP A 168 3.49 -5.42 20.40
C ASP A 168 4.05 -6.12 19.15
N VAL A 169 4.12 -7.47 19.14
CA VAL A 169 4.45 -8.24 17.92
C VAL A 169 3.51 -7.85 16.78
N HIS A 170 2.25 -7.57 17.14
CA HIS A 170 1.31 -6.82 16.34
C HIS A 170 0.97 -5.52 17.04
N THR A 171 0.66 -4.50 16.24
CA THR A 171 0.32 -3.17 16.74
C THR A 171 -0.80 -3.20 17.78
N LEU A 172 -0.51 -2.65 18.97
CA LEU A 172 -1.41 -2.63 20.12
C LEU A 172 -2.79 -2.02 19.79
N ALA A 173 -2.82 -0.95 18.98
CA ALA A 173 -4.05 -0.25 18.67
C ALA A 173 -5.12 -1.14 18.03
N HIS A 174 -4.73 -2.12 17.19
CA HIS A 174 -5.69 -3.04 16.60
C HIS A 174 -6.25 -4.02 17.64
N THR A 175 -5.39 -4.54 18.53
CA THR A 175 -5.82 -5.39 19.64
C THR A 175 -6.80 -4.63 20.55
N LEU A 176 -6.51 -3.38 20.89
CA LEU A 176 -7.42 -2.54 21.69
C LEU A 176 -8.73 -2.24 20.97
N LEU A 177 -8.71 -2.01 19.65
CA LEU A 177 -9.92 -1.83 18.86
C LEU A 177 -10.82 -3.07 18.92
N LEU A 178 -10.25 -4.27 18.76
CA LEU A 178 -10.98 -5.53 18.94
C LEU A 178 -11.57 -5.66 20.35
N GLY A 179 -10.81 -5.26 21.38
CA GLY A 179 -11.28 -5.24 22.77
C GLY A 179 -12.47 -4.31 22.99
N VAL A 180 -12.42 -3.08 22.47
CA VAL A 180 -13.52 -2.09 22.55
C VAL A 180 -14.78 -2.61 21.83
N LEU A 181 -14.61 -3.39 20.78
CA LEU A 181 -15.71 -4.04 20.05
C LEU A 181 -16.17 -5.36 20.72
N GLY A 182 -15.81 -5.59 21.99
CA GLY A 182 -16.26 -6.73 22.77
C GLY A 182 -15.72 -8.08 22.27
N GLN A 183 -14.53 -8.08 21.66
CA GLN A 183 -13.92 -9.28 21.06
C GLN A 183 -14.80 -9.91 19.96
N GLN A 184 -15.57 -9.10 19.23
CA GLN A 184 -16.43 -9.55 18.12
C GLN A 184 -15.83 -9.16 16.76
N PRO A 185 -15.11 -10.07 16.07
CA PRO A 185 -14.44 -9.72 14.81
C PRO A 185 -15.44 -9.38 13.70
N GLY A 186 -16.63 -9.98 13.69
CA GLY A 186 -17.69 -9.64 12.74
C GLY A 186 -18.19 -8.20 12.87
N LEU A 187 -18.21 -7.64 14.09
CA LEU A 187 -18.54 -6.23 14.31
C LEU A 187 -17.44 -5.31 13.75
N LEU A 188 -16.17 -5.70 13.91
CA LEU A 188 -15.05 -4.99 13.30
C LEU A 188 -15.17 -4.99 11.78
N VAL A 189 -15.49 -6.13 11.15
CA VAL A 189 -15.74 -6.21 9.71
C VAL A 189 -16.87 -5.25 9.31
N ALA A 190 -18.01 -5.29 10.00
CA ALA A 190 -19.13 -4.37 9.72
C ALA A 190 -18.71 -2.89 9.76
N VAL A 191 -17.95 -2.49 10.79
CA VAL A 191 -17.41 -1.12 10.91
C VAL A 191 -16.47 -0.78 9.75
N GLN A 192 -15.59 -1.70 9.34
CA GLN A 192 -14.67 -1.49 8.22
C GLN A 192 -15.41 -1.33 6.89
N LEU A 193 -16.45 -2.13 6.62
CA LEU A 193 -17.26 -2.01 5.40
C LEU A 193 -17.97 -0.66 5.34
N LEU A 194 -18.59 -0.24 6.46
CA LEU A 194 -19.27 1.06 6.56
C LEU A 194 -18.28 2.22 6.38
N ALA A 195 -17.10 2.12 7.00
CA ALA A 195 -16.04 3.13 6.89
C ALA A 195 -15.50 3.22 5.46
N LEU A 196 -15.28 2.09 4.77
CA LEU A 196 -14.84 2.06 3.39
C LEU A 196 -15.88 2.66 2.44
N ALA A 197 -17.15 2.28 2.60
CA ALA A 197 -18.25 2.86 1.83
C ALA A 197 -18.38 4.37 2.07
N GLY A 198 -18.25 4.81 3.32
CA GLY A 198 -18.28 6.22 3.71
C GLY A 198 -17.12 7.01 3.09
N LEU A 199 -15.90 6.48 3.14
CA LEU A 199 -14.71 7.10 2.57
C LEU A 199 -14.81 7.27 1.05
N LEU A 200 -15.19 6.22 0.33
CA LEU A 200 -15.36 6.28 -1.13
C LEU A 200 -16.49 7.24 -1.53
N THR A 201 -17.57 7.28 -0.74
CA THR A 201 -18.66 8.26 -0.92
C THR A 201 -18.18 9.68 -0.69
N ALA A 202 -17.31 9.91 0.30
CA ALA A 202 -16.73 11.23 0.57
C ALA A 202 -15.85 11.72 -0.60
N PHE A 203 -15.00 10.83 -1.16
CA PHE A 203 -14.25 11.12 -2.38
C PHE A 203 -15.18 11.43 -3.56
N ALA A 204 -16.19 10.59 -3.80
CA ALA A 204 -17.14 10.78 -4.90
C ALA A 204 -17.89 12.11 -4.78
N ALA A 205 -18.42 12.44 -3.61
CA ALA A 205 -19.12 13.70 -3.35
C ALA A 205 -18.21 14.90 -3.62
N TRP A 206 -16.95 14.81 -3.21
CA TRP A 206 -15.96 15.86 -3.40
C TRP A 206 -15.62 16.07 -4.88
N PHE A 207 -15.34 15.00 -5.61
CA PHE A 207 -15.07 15.06 -7.04
C PHE A 207 -16.29 15.50 -7.87
N TYR A 208 -17.50 15.11 -7.45
CA TYR A 208 -18.74 15.52 -8.07
C TYR A 208 -18.95 17.03 -7.99
N ARG A 209 -18.71 17.63 -6.81
CA ARG A 209 -18.73 19.10 -6.63
C ARG A 209 -17.68 19.80 -7.48
N ARG A 210 -16.59 19.11 -7.82
CA ARG A 210 -15.55 19.61 -8.74
C ARG A 210 -15.85 19.38 -10.21
N GLY A 211 -17.06 18.92 -10.54
CA GLY A 211 -17.55 18.82 -11.91
C GLY A 211 -17.53 17.41 -12.49
N MET A 212 -16.96 16.41 -11.81
CA MET A 212 -16.97 15.05 -12.34
C MET A 212 -18.39 14.50 -12.46
N GLY A 213 -18.67 13.75 -13.54
CA GLY A 213 -19.97 13.12 -13.74
C GLY A 213 -20.12 11.84 -12.90
N LEU A 214 -21.33 11.55 -12.42
CA LEU A 214 -21.62 10.38 -11.57
C LEU A 214 -21.20 9.06 -12.22
N PHE A 215 -21.41 8.90 -13.53
CA PHE A 215 -21.01 7.68 -14.25
C PHE A 215 -19.51 7.41 -14.09
N ALA A 216 -18.69 8.44 -14.30
CA ALA A 216 -17.25 8.32 -14.21
C ALA A 216 -16.79 8.07 -12.76
N LEU A 217 -17.47 8.66 -11.78
CA LEU A 217 -17.18 8.40 -10.37
C LEU A 217 -17.50 6.96 -9.97
N CYS A 218 -18.66 6.42 -10.40
CA CYS A 218 -18.99 5.03 -10.17
C CYS A 218 -17.98 4.09 -10.86
N ALA A 219 -17.66 4.33 -12.13
CA ALA A 219 -16.72 3.50 -12.87
C ALA A 219 -15.30 3.52 -12.26
N CYS A 220 -14.78 4.69 -11.91
CA CYS A 220 -13.44 4.81 -11.35
C CYS A 220 -13.37 4.34 -9.89
N LEU A 221 -14.25 4.82 -9.01
CA LEU A 221 -14.13 4.54 -7.58
C LEU A 221 -14.69 3.16 -7.20
N CYS A 222 -15.83 2.73 -7.77
CA CYS A 222 -16.35 1.39 -7.48
C CYS A 222 -15.55 0.34 -8.26
N GLY A 223 -15.35 0.55 -9.57
CA GLY A 223 -14.62 -0.39 -10.41
C GLY A 223 -13.12 -0.45 -10.10
N GLY A 224 -12.51 0.65 -9.66
CA GLY A 224 -11.08 0.74 -9.41
C GLY A 224 -10.66 0.57 -7.95
N CYS A 225 -11.51 0.83 -6.96
CA CYS A 225 -11.15 0.64 -5.54
C CYS A 225 -11.75 -0.61 -4.91
N LEU A 226 -12.77 -1.26 -5.50
CA LEU A 226 -13.40 -2.48 -4.94
C LEU A 226 -12.89 -3.76 -5.61
N GLY A 227 -11.63 -3.77 -6.05
CA GLY A 227 -10.96 -4.96 -6.57
C GLY A 227 -10.92 -6.10 -5.55
N PRO A 228 -10.60 -7.34 -5.98
CA PRO A 228 -10.68 -8.53 -5.11
C PRO A 228 -9.83 -8.44 -3.86
N VAL A 229 -8.65 -7.80 -3.96
CA VAL A 229 -7.75 -7.57 -2.82
C VAL A 229 -8.40 -6.67 -1.77
N VAL A 230 -9.04 -5.58 -2.20
CA VAL A 230 -9.69 -4.63 -1.28
C VAL A 230 -10.96 -5.24 -0.71
N GLY A 231 -11.76 -5.90 -1.54
CA GLY A 231 -13.00 -6.57 -1.11
C GLY A 231 -12.75 -7.67 -0.09
N GLN A 232 -11.75 -8.53 -0.33
CA GLN A 232 -11.37 -9.57 0.62
C GLN A 232 -10.83 -8.95 1.91
N ALA A 233 -9.86 -8.03 1.82
CA ALA A 233 -9.30 -7.38 3.01
C ALA A 233 -10.35 -6.60 3.83
N ALA A 234 -11.41 -6.09 3.19
CA ALA A 234 -12.51 -5.42 3.88
C ALA A 234 -13.38 -6.40 4.68
N ALA A 235 -13.44 -7.66 4.24
CA ALA A 235 -14.20 -8.75 4.86
C ALA A 235 -13.39 -9.54 5.90
N SER A 236 -12.08 -9.29 6.00
CA SER A 236 -11.20 -9.89 7.00
C SER A 236 -10.91 -8.88 8.13
N PRO A 237 -11.01 -9.25 9.41
CA PRO A 237 -10.77 -8.39 10.57
C PRO A 237 -9.27 -8.23 10.83
N ILE A 238 -8.53 -7.78 9.82
CA ILE A 238 -7.08 -7.61 9.84
C ILE A 238 -6.71 -6.14 9.98
N LYS A 239 -5.61 -5.88 10.68
CA LYS A 239 -5.05 -4.53 10.93
C LYS A 239 -4.75 -3.71 9.67
N ASP A 240 -4.55 -4.37 8.54
CA ASP A 240 -4.26 -3.76 7.24
C ASP A 240 -5.37 -2.80 6.79
N MET A 241 -6.63 -3.19 6.94
CA MET A 241 -7.77 -2.40 6.45
C MET A 241 -8.01 -1.13 7.27
N PRO A 242 -8.04 -1.16 8.62
CA PRO A 242 -8.06 0.06 9.43
C PRO A 242 -6.93 1.04 9.10
N ALA A 243 -5.71 0.53 8.89
CA ALA A 243 -4.57 1.35 8.49
C ALA A 243 -4.77 1.99 7.10
N ALA A 244 -5.29 1.23 6.12
CA ALA A 244 -5.59 1.73 4.78
C ALA A 244 -6.69 2.80 4.79
N LEU A 245 -7.75 2.61 5.59
CA LEU A 245 -8.82 3.59 5.77
C LEU A 245 -8.31 4.90 6.38
N CYS A 246 -7.48 4.82 7.43
CA CYS A 246 -6.83 5.98 8.02
C CYS A 246 -5.96 6.73 6.99
N THR A 247 -5.19 5.99 6.20
CA THR A 247 -4.38 6.53 5.10
C THR A 247 -5.24 7.25 4.05
N GLY A 248 -6.43 6.71 3.75
CA GLY A 248 -7.38 7.34 2.85
C GLY A 248 -8.03 8.60 3.39
N VAL A 249 -8.30 8.67 4.69
CA VAL A 249 -8.75 9.91 5.34
C VAL A 249 -7.65 10.98 5.28
N VAL A 250 -6.39 10.60 5.53
CA VAL A 250 -5.23 11.51 5.37
C VAL A 250 -5.17 12.05 3.94
N LEU A 251 -5.23 11.18 2.93
CA LEU A 251 -5.23 11.59 1.53
C LEU A 251 -6.38 12.55 1.20
N TYR A 252 -7.60 12.22 1.64
CA TYR A 252 -8.78 13.04 1.43
C TYR A 252 -8.57 14.47 1.93
N TYR A 253 -8.09 14.62 3.17
CA TYR A 253 -7.80 15.94 3.73
C TYR A 253 -6.64 16.65 3.03
N MET A 254 -5.57 15.94 2.69
CA MET A 254 -4.44 16.52 1.95
C MET A 254 -4.87 17.08 0.60
N MET A 255 -5.68 16.35 -0.15
CA MET A 255 -6.25 16.81 -1.43
C MET A 255 -7.06 18.09 -1.24
N ARG A 256 -7.93 18.15 -0.23
CA ARG A 256 -8.75 19.35 0.04
C ARG A 256 -7.93 20.54 0.54
N LEU A 257 -6.86 20.29 1.30
CA LEU A 257 -5.91 21.32 1.72
C LEU A 257 -5.11 21.87 0.54
N LEU A 258 -4.73 21.02 -0.41
CA LEU A 258 -4.01 21.42 -1.62
C LEU A 258 -4.90 22.16 -2.61
N ALA A 259 -6.17 21.78 -2.67
CA ALA A 259 -7.17 22.40 -3.54
C ALA A 259 -7.89 23.60 -2.87
N GLU A 260 -7.49 23.96 -1.66
CA GLU A 260 -7.91 25.15 -0.90
C GLU A 260 -9.43 25.28 -0.70
N ASP A 261 -10.15 24.15 -0.65
CA ASP A 261 -11.63 24.11 -0.47
C ASP A 261 -12.05 23.48 0.86
N LEU A 262 -11.14 23.46 1.84
CA LEU A 262 -11.40 22.98 3.19
C LEU A 262 -11.53 24.13 4.17
N ARG A 263 -12.74 24.35 4.69
CA ARG A 263 -12.93 25.14 5.92
C ARG A 263 -12.53 24.28 7.11
N PHE A 264 -11.33 24.50 7.64
CA PHE A 264 -10.70 23.60 8.60
C PHE A 264 -11.17 23.83 10.05
N THR A 265 -12.40 23.37 10.32
CA THR A 265 -13.03 23.38 11.66
C THR A 265 -12.40 22.34 12.61
N TRP A 266 -12.69 22.42 13.91
CA TRP A 266 -12.08 21.55 14.92
C TRP A 266 -12.30 20.03 14.69
N PRO A 267 -13.46 19.52 14.22
CA PRO A 267 -13.62 18.09 13.96
C PRO A 267 -12.70 17.61 12.84
N HIS A 268 -12.44 18.44 11.82
CA HIS A 268 -11.50 18.09 10.76
C HIS A 268 -10.06 17.97 11.26
N ARG A 269 -9.68 18.81 12.24
CA ARG A 269 -8.34 18.78 12.86
C ARG A 269 -8.15 17.48 13.64
N ILE A 270 -9.16 17.10 14.42
CA ILE A 270 -9.16 15.83 15.15
C ILE A 270 -9.14 14.66 14.18
N ALA A 271 -10.02 14.66 13.18
CA ALA A 271 -10.09 13.58 12.21
C ALA A 271 -8.78 13.41 11.42
N LEU A 272 -8.16 14.50 10.95
CA LEU A 272 -6.87 14.43 10.26
C LEU A 272 -5.75 13.97 11.20
N GLY A 273 -5.64 14.55 12.40
CA GLY A 273 -4.60 14.20 13.36
C GLY A 273 -4.69 12.76 13.83
N ALA A 274 -5.89 12.32 14.21
CA ALA A 274 -6.15 10.93 14.61
C ALA A 274 -5.92 9.98 13.44
N ALA A 275 -6.49 10.24 12.25
CA ALA A 275 -6.25 9.38 11.09
C ALA A 275 -4.75 9.26 10.76
N LEU A 276 -3.99 10.36 10.85
CA LEU A 276 -2.54 10.30 10.66
C LEU A 276 -1.87 9.42 11.71
N ALA A 277 -2.13 9.61 13.00
CA ALA A 277 -1.56 8.76 14.06
C ALA A 277 -1.89 7.28 13.85
N PHE A 278 -3.17 6.97 13.56
CA PHE A 278 -3.65 5.61 13.39
C PHE A 278 -3.17 4.93 12.11
N THR A 279 -2.55 5.64 11.15
CA THR A 279 -1.81 4.94 10.08
C THR A 279 -0.61 4.18 10.64
N GLY A 280 0.13 4.80 11.57
CA GLY A 280 1.28 4.18 12.25
C GLY A 280 0.88 3.26 13.39
N LEU A 281 -0.13 3.65 14.18
CA LEU A 281 -0.58 2.85 15.32
C LEU A 281 -1.31 1.57 14.91
N PHE A 282 -2.00 1.51 13.76
CA PHE A 282 -2.52 0.22 13.26
C PHE A 282 -1.47 -0.58 12.50
N ARG A 283 -0.43 0.07 11.97
CA ARG A 283 0.66 -0.61 11.25
C ARG A 283 1.95 0.16 11.35
N HIS A 284 3.01 -0.44 11.90
CA HIS A 284 4.30 0.25 12.08
C HIS A 284 4.86 0.88 10.79
N ASN A 285 4.69 0.22 9.63
CA ASN A 285 5.08 0.78 8.33
C ASN A 285 4.41 2.14 8.01
N GLY A 286 3.23 2.39 8.56
CA GLY A 286 2.52 3.66 8.43
C GLY A 286 3.18 4.82 9.16
N PHE A 287 4.15 4.58 10.06
CA PHE A 287 4.93 5.67 10.67
C PHE A 287 5.78 6.43 9.66
N VAL A 288 6.16 5.81 8.53
CA VAL A 288 6.81 6.52 7.42
C VAL A 288 5.92 7.66 6.93
N LEU A 289 4.61 7.41 6.81
CA LEU A 289 3.64 8.44 6.44
C LEU A 289 3.43 9.45 7.57
N VAL A 290 3.34 9.00 8.83
CA VAL A 290 3.23 9.88 10.01
C VAL A 290 4.34 10.92 9.99
N LEU A 291 5.59 10.48 9.80
CA LEU A 291 6.76 11.35 9.75
C LEU A 291 6.72 12.28 8.53
N ALA A 292 6.53 11.75 7.32
CA ALA A 292 6.59 12.55 6.11
C ALA A 292 5.44 13.55 5.99
N ALA A 293 4.19 13.11 6.19
CA ALA A 293 3.02 13.99 6.14
C ALA A 293 2.92 14.89 7.38
N GLY A 294 3.30 14.40 8.56
CA GLY A 294 3.36 15.20 9.78
C GLY A 294 4.37 16.35 9.66
N LEU A 295 5.57 16.08 9.14
CA LEU A 295 6.57 17.11 8.85
C LEU A 295 6.06 18.11 7.81
N TRP A 296 5.43 17.63 6.73
CA TRP A 296 4.84 18.51 5.72
C TRP A 296 3.76 19.42 6.31
N LEU A 297 2.85 18.88 7.13
CA LEU A 297 1.81 19.65 7.83
C LEU A 297 2.41 20.66 8.81
N LEU A 298 3.45 20.27 9.54
CA LEU A 298 4.18 21.12 10.48
C LEU A 298 4.84 22.29 9.77
N VAL A 299 5.66 22.01 8.75
CA VAL A 299 6.36 23.02 7.94
C VAL A 299 5.34 23.95 7.28
N ARG A 300 4.30 23.41 6.65
CA ARG A 300 3.24 24.22 6.05
C ARG A 300 2.53 25.08 7.09
N GLY A 301 2.21 24.51 8.26
CA GLY A 301 1.57 25.19 9.39
C GLY A 301 2.39 26.38 9.90
N ILE A 302 3.70 26.20 10.05
CA ILE A 302 4.63 27.26 10.49
C ILE A 302 4.79 28.31 9.39
N CYS A 303 5.23 27.90 8.19
CA CYS A 303 5.55 28.82 7.09
C CYS A 303 4.33 29.62 6.60
N ARG A 304 3.11 29.06 6.70
CA ARG A 304 1.86 29.74 6.32
C ARG A 304 1.06 30.27 7.52
N ARG A 305 1.60 30.16 8.74
CA ARG A 305 0.93 30.56 10.01
C ARG A 305 -0.47 29.94 10.20
N GLN A 306 -0.67 28.72 9.69
CA GLN A 306 -1.92 28.00 9.77
C GLN A 306 -2.00 27.16 11.06
N LYS A 307 -2.38 27.81 12.17
CA LYS A 307 -2.50 27.18 13.51
C LYS A 307 -3.36 25.91 13.50
N CYS A 308 -4.36 25.85 12.62
CA CYS A 308 -5.21 24.67 12.47
C CYS A 308 -4.45 23.42 12.03
N LEU A 309 -3.41 23.56 11.19
CA LEU A 309 -2.54 22.44 10.80
C LEU A 309 -1.66 21.99 11.96
N LEU A 310 -1.14 22.94 12.74
CA LEU A 310 -0.37 22.65 13.96
C LEU A 310 -1.22 21.88 14.98
N ALA A 311 -2.50 22.24 15.12
CA ALA A 311 -3.43 21.51 15.97
C ALA A 311 -3.65 20.06 15.49
N ALA A 312 -3.71 19.80 14.18
CA ALA A 312 -3.80 18.42 13.67
C ALA A 312 -2.52 17.61 13.97
N VAL A 313 -1.34 18.22 13.86
CA VAL A 313 -0.07 17.61 14.25
C VAL A 313 -0.03 17.33 15.76
N ALA A 314 -0.52 18.25 16.59
CA ALA A 314 -0.61 18.07 18.03
C ALA A 314 -1.57 16.93 18.41
N VAL A 315 -2.73 16.80 17.74
CA VAL A 315 -3.64 15.65 17.93
C VAL A 315 -2.95 14.35 17.53
N CYS A 316 -2.22 14.32 16.41
CA CYS A 316 -1.46 13.15 15.99
C CYS A 316 -0.47 12.70 17.07
N ALA A 317 0.35 13.63 17.58
CA ALA A 317 1.29 13.36 18.67
C ALA A 317 0.58 12.89 19.94
N ALA A 318 -0.53 13.53 20.32
CA ALA A 318 -1.32 13.15 21.49
C ALA A 318 -1.86 11.71 21.36
N CYS A 319 -2.39 11.30 20.21
CA CYS A 319 -2.86 9.93 19.99
C CYS A 319 -1.72 8.91 20.15
N ILE A 320 -0.53 9.19 19.61
CA ILE A 320 0.63 8.29 19.74
C ILE A 320 1.06 8.18 21.21
N VAL A 321 1.17 9.32 21.91
CA VAL A 321 1.51 9.34 23.34
C VAL A 321 0.47 8.59 24.18
N LEU A 322 -0.82 8.74 23.88
CA LEU A 322 -1.87 8.05 24.61
C LEU A 322 -1.83 6.52 24.42
N VAL A 323 -1.54 6.03 23.21
CA VAL A 323 -1.48 4.60 22.95
C VAL A 323 -0.16 4.00 23.42
N ASP A 324 0.97 4.50 22.90
CA ASP A 324 2.28 3.89 23.15
C ASP A 324 2.91 4.36 24.47
N GLY A 325 2.64 5.60 24.89
CA GLY A 325 3.24 6.20 26.08
C GLY A 325 2.41 6.05 27.37
N VAL A 326 1.11 5.81 27.25
CA VAL A 326 0.19 5.73 28.41
C VAL A 326 -0.51 4.38 28.48
N ALA A 327 -1.22 3.97 27.43
CA ALA A 327 -1.96 2.71 27.46
C ALA A 327 -1.03 1.49 27.52
N ALA A 328 0.04 1.46 26.72
CA ALA A 328 0.97 0.32 26.71
C ALA A 328 1.61 0.06 28.10
N PRO A 329 2.15 1.06 28.82
CA PRO A 329 2.65 0.85 30.18
C PRO A 329 1.56 0.45 31.19
N ILE A 330 0.38 1.08 31.14
CA ILE A 330 -0.73 0.76 32.06
C ILE A 330 -1.19 -0.69 31.90
N LEU A 331 -1.16 -1.20 30.67
CA LEU A 331 -1.58 -2.55 30.33
C LEU A 331 -0.44 -3.59 30.45
N ASN A 332 0.76 -3.18 30.88
CA ASN A 332 1.95 -4.03 30.96
C ASN A 332 2.24 -4.76 29.63
N VAL A 333 2.15 -4.04 28.51
CA VAL A 333 2.43 -4.60 27.18
C VAL A 333 3.89 -5.03 27.09
N GLN A 334 4.13 -6.27 26.69
CA GLN A 334 5.45 -6.82 26.49
C GLN A 334 6.01 -6.42 25.12
N HIS A 335 7.33 -6.30 25.05
CA HIS A 335 8.06 -5.94 23.83
C HIS A 335 9.04 -7.05 23.44
N PRO A 336 8.55 -8.24 23.05
CA PRO A 336 9.41 -9.37 22.77
C PRO A 336 10.29 -9.12 21.54
N ALA A 337 11.43 -9.82 21.46
CA ALA A 337 12.30 -9.73 20.30
C ALA A 337 11.55 -10.17 19.03
N ASN A 338 11.53 -9.27 18.04
CA ASN A 338 10.90 -9.49 16.75
C ASN A 338 11.77 -8.90 15.64
N GLY A 339 12.36 -9.78 14.82
CA GLY A 339 13.25 -9.42 13.72
C GLY A 339 12.56 -9.23 12.37
N PHE A 340 11.24 -9.39 12.24
CA PHE A 340 10.55 -9.27 10.94
C PHE A 340 10.79 -7.93 10.24
N ALA A 341 10.97 -6.85 11.01
CA ALA A 341 11.25 -5.52 10.48
C ALA A 341 12.67 -5.38 9.89
N VAL A 342 13.63 -6.20 10.36
CA VAL A 342 15.05 -6.15 9.94
C VAL A 342 15.49 -7.37 9.14
N GLN A 343 14.59 -8.34 8.95
CA GLN A 343 14.83 -9.57 8.20
C GLN A 343 15.39 -9.33 6.80
N VAL A 344 14.93 -8.31 6.08
CA VAL A 344 15.44 -8.00 4.73
C VAL A 344 16.95 -7.75 4.76
N TYR A 345 17.43 -7.07 5.81
CA TYR A 345 18.85 -6.84 6.01
C TYR A 345 19.57 -8.13 6.42
N ALA A 346 18.98 -8.92 7.32
CA ALA A 346 19.54 -10.18 7.79
C ALA A 346 19.73 -11.18 6.64
N THR A 347 18.69 -11.35 5.81
CA THR A 347 18.72 -12.21 4.63
C THR A 347 19.66 -11.68 3.55
N GLY A 348 19.82 -10.36 3.46
CA GLY A 348 20.82 -9.72 2.60
C GLY A 348 22.26 -10.05 3.02
N ILE A 349 22.58 -10.00 4.32
CA ILE A 349 23.89 -10.40 4.86
C ILE A 349 24.18 -11.87 4.52
N VAL A 350 23.24 -12.78 4.82
CA VAL A 350 23.36 -14.21 4.48
C VAL A 350 23.58 -14.42 2.98
N ALA A 351 22.93 -13.62 2.13
CA ALA A 351 23.09 -13.75 0.69
C ALA A 351 24.45 -13.26 0.19
N VAL A 352 25.06 -12.26 0.83
CA VAL A 352 26.43 -11.81 0.53
C VAL A 352 27.42 -12.93 0.79
N ASP A 353 27.38 -13.53 1.97
CA ASP A 353 28.25 -14.64 2.34
C ASP A 353 28.17 -15.81 1.34
N GLN A 354 26.95 -16.24 1.08
CA GLN A 354 26.67 -17.48 0.37
C GLN A 354 26.81 -17.40 -1.14
N ARG A 355 26.93 -16.19 -1.69
CA ARG A 355 27.12 -15.97 -3.13
C ARG A 355 28.52 -15.47 -3.46
N GLY A 356 29.45 -15.54 -2.51
CA GLY A 356 30.82 -15.10 -2.69
C GLY A 356 30.94 -13.59 -2.87
N GLY A 357 30.07 -12.82 -2.22
CA GLY A 357 30.25 -11.37 -2.13
C GLY A 357 31.48 -11.02 -1.29
N GLU A 358 32.03 -9.83 -1.51
CA GLU A 358 33.17 -9.32 -0.76
C GLU A 358 32.79 -9.17 0.71
N MET A 359 33.49 -9.88 1.59
CA MET A 359 33.32 -9.81 3.03
C MET A 359 34.66 -10.04 3.71
N THR A 360 35.07 -9.10 4.56
CA THR A 360 36.28 -9.26 5.37
C THR A 360 36.08 -10.29 6.48
N GLU A 361 37.16 -10.81 7.04
CA GLU A 361 37.09 -11.78 8.14
C GLU A 361 36.39 -11.21 9.38
N GLU A 362 36.61 -9.91 9.66
CA GLU A 362 35.93 -9.23 10.76
C GLU A 362 34.40 -9.15 10.53
N GLN A 363 33.98 -8.86 9.30
CA GLN A 363 32.55 -8.82 8.95
C GLN A 363 31.92 -10.22 8.99
N ARG A 364 32.67 -11.26 8.61
CA ARG A 364 32.25 -12.67 8.73
C ARG A 364 32.05 -13.06 10.19
N ARG A 365 33.01 -12.74 11.07
CA ARG A 365 32.87 -13.00 12.50
C ARG A 365 31.67 -12.27 13.10
N ARG A 366 31.49 -10.97 12.79
CA ARG A 366 30.31 -10.22 13.22
C ARG A 366 29.00 -10.84 12.73
N MET A 367 28.96 -11.35 11.49
CA MET A 367 27.78 -12.06 10.98
C MET A 367 27.45 -13.28 11.84
N GLU A 368 28.45 -14.11 12.17
CA GLU A 368 28.28 -15.33 12.98
C GLU A 368 27.91 -15.04 14.44
N GLU A 369 28.33 -13.89 14.98
CA GLU A 369 27.88 -13.40 16.30
C GLU A 369 26.43 -12.91 16.29
N LEU A 370 25.97 -12.35 15.16
CA LEU A 370 24.65 -11.72 15.05
C LEU A 370 23.55 -12.67 14.57
N LEU A 371 23.91 -13.71 13.82
CA LEU A 371 22.97 -14.60 13.14
C LEU A 371 23.30 -16.09 13.38
N PRO A 372 22.29 -16.95 13.57
CA PRO A 372 22.48 -18.39 13.77
C PRO A 372 22.76 -19.06 12.41
N MET A 373 24.05 -19.09 12.02
CA MET A 373 24.44 -19.53 10.68
C MET A 373 24.28 -21.04 10.43
N ASP A 374 24.30 -21.87 11.47
CA ASP A 374 24.06 -23.31 11.35
C ASP A 374 22.56 -23.56 11.11
N TYR A 375 21.70 -22.84 11.84
CA TYR A 375 20.25 -22.83 11.61
C TYR A 375 19.91 -22.31 10.20
N VAL A 376 20.59 -21.26 9.76
CA VAL A 376 20.46 -20.73 8.38
C VAL A 376 20.81 -21.80 7.36
N ALA A 377 21.93 -22.52 7.51
CA ALA A 377 22.32 -23.58 6.60
C ALA A 377 21.25 -24.68 6.52
N GLN A 378 20.78 -25.16 7.67
CA GLN A 378 19.72 -26.18 7.74
C GLN A 378 18.43 -25.73 7.04
N CYS A 379 17.99 -24.49 7.27
CA CYS A 379 16.79 -23.94 6.62
C CYS A 379 16.91 -23.93 5.09
N LEU A 380 18.12 -23.68 4.57
CA LEU A 380 18.35 -23.57 3.14
C LEU A 380 18.45 -24.92 2.44
N GLU A 381 18.97 -25.93 3.16
CA GLU A 381 19.09 -27.31 2.70
C GLU A 381 17.78 -28.10 2.81
N ASN A 382 16.78 -27.59 3.55
CA ASN A 382 15.50 -28.27 3.76
C ASN A 382 14.73 -28.49 2.42
N PRO A 383 14.56 -29.76 1.98
CA PRO A 383 13.93 -30.08 0.70
C PRO A 383 12.42 -29.79 0.65
N ASP A 384 11.71 -29.82 1.79
CA ASP A 384 10.26 -29.56 1.84
C ASP A 384 9.92 -28.09 1.49
N THR A 385 10.90 -27.22 1.68
CA THR A 385 10.81 -25.79 1.37
C THR A 385 11.41 -25.43 0.02
N ALA A 386 11.71 -26.42 -0.84
CA ALA A 386 12.36 -26.20 -2.15
C ALA A 386 11.61 -25.20 -3.04
N HIS A 387 10.28 -25.14 -2.91
CA HIS A 387 9.40 -24.24 -3.64
C HIS A 387 9.39 -22.79 -3.11
N PHE A 388 9.92 -22.54 -1.91
CA PHE A 388 10.07 -21.21 -1.33
C PHE A 388 11.36 -20.52 -1.79
N THR A 389 11.32 -19.18 -1.85
CA THR A 389 12.53 -18.36 -2.03
C THR A 389 13.46 -18.48 -0.84
N ARG A 390 14.73 -18.13 -1.00
CA ARG A 390 15.73 -18.17 0.08
C ARG A 390 15.25 -17.46 1.35
N ALA A 391 14.82 -16.20 1.20
CA ALA A 391 14.29 -15.44 2.32
C ALA A 391 13.04 -16.08 2.93
N GLN A 392 12.18 -16.71 2.12
CA GLN A 392 11.03 -17.42 2.65
C GLN A 392 11.44 -18.63 3.49
N ARG A 393 12.42 -19.41 3.05
CA ARG A 393 12.95 -20.54 3.85
C ARG A 393 13.49 -20.07 5.19
N LEU A 394 14.24 -18.98 5.21
CA LEU A 394 14.82 -18.44 6.44
C LEU A 394 13.79 -17.89 7.42
N CYS A 395 12.60 -17.52 6.95
CA CYS A 395 11.65 -16.75 7.77
C CYS A 395 10.36 -17.51 8.09
N TRP A 396 10.05 -18.54 7.32
CA TRP A 396 8.84 -19.35 7.48
C TRP A 396 9.12 -20.82 7.82
N THR A 397 10.38 -21.26 7.83
CA THR A 397 10.72 -22.56 8.42
C THR A 397 10.46 -22.49 9.91
N ARG A 398 9.50 -23.30 10.37
CA ARG A 398 8.81 -23.20 11.66
C ARG A 398 9.33 -24.14 12.74
N ASP A 399 10.41 -24.85 12.47
CA ASP A 399 10.74 -26.05 13.25
C ASP A 399 11.66 -25.77 14.45
N LEU A 400 11.28 -24.77 15.28
CA LEU A 400 11.99 -24.50 16.54
C LEU A 400 11.90 -25.68 17.52
N GLY A 401 10.79 -26.44 17.48
CA GLY A 401 10.57 -27.56 18.39
C GLY A 401 11.43 -28.79 18.11
N SER A 402 12.00 -28.92 16.90
CA SER A 402 12.90 -30.02 16.53
C SER A 402 14.36 -29.58 16.39
N TYR A 403 14.61 -28.26 16.31
CA TYR A 403 15.96 -27.73 16.17
C TYR A 403 16.75 -27.83 17.47
N THR A 404 17.92 -28.45 17.41
CA THR A 404 18.88 -28.47 18.52
C THR A 404 20.04 -27.54 18.16
N PRO A 405 20.22 -26.41 18.86
CA PRO A 405 21.33 -25.48 18.59
C PRO A 405 22.69 -26.17 18.68
N SER A 406 23.60 -25.80 17.77
CA SER A 406 24.99 -26.26 17.81
C SER A 406 25.76 -25.62 18.97
N GLU A 407 26.99 -26.09 19.24
CA GLU A 407 27.88 -25.46 20.23
C GLU A 407 28.12 -23.97 19.93
N ARG A 408 28.20 -23.60 18.65
CA ARG A 408 28.41 -22.21 18.20
C ARG A 408 27.17 -21.34 18.38
N GLU A 409 26.00 -21.96 18.47
CA GLU A 409 24.71 -21.27 18.60
C GLU A 409 24.15 -21.32 20.02
N GLN A 410 24.89 -21.85 21.00
CA GLN A 410 24.46 -21.85 22.40
C GLN A 410 24.12 -20.44 22.91
N GLN A 411 24.77 -19.41 22.38
CA GLN A 411 24.47 -18.01 22.69
C GLN A 411 23.04 -17.58 22.33
N PHE A 412 22.37 -18.27 21.40
CA PHE A 412 21.00 -17.98 20.99
C PHE A 412 19.94 -18.83 21.73
N VAL A 413 20.36 -19.83 22.53
CA VAL A 413 19.44 -20.70 23.30
C VAL A 413 18.48 -19.91 24.19
N PRO A 414 18.92 -18.84 24.92
CA PRO A 414 17.99 -18.04 25.73
C PRO A 414 16.84 -17.43 24.92
N LEU A 415 17.05 -17.13 23.63
CA LEU A 415 15.99 -16.60 22.77
C LEU A 415 14.88 -17.62 22.54
N LEU A 416 15.21 -18.90 22.47
CA LEU A 416 14.23 -19.98 22.31
C LEU A 416 13.38 -20.11 23.58
N GLU A 417 14.04 -20.10 24.75
CA GLU A 417 13.39 -20.22 26.05
C GLU A 417 12.49 -19.01 26.35
N ASP A 418 12.96 -17.78 26.12
CA ASP A 418 12.20 -16.54 26.33
C ASP A 418 11.02 -16.39 25.35
N SER A 419 11.07 -17.08 24.21
CA SER A 419 10.03 -17.01 23.18
C SER A 419 8.91 -18.04 23.37
N ALA A 420 9.13 -19.05 24.22
CA ALA A 420 8.20 -20.14 24.47
C ALA A 420 6.84 -19.59 24.98
N GLY A 421 5.77 -19.86 24.21
CA GLY A 421 4.41 -19.42 24.54
C GLY A 421 4.05 -17.96 24.20
N VAL A 422 5.01 -17.10 23.85
CA VAL A 422 4.75 -15.69 23.46
C VAL A 422 4.88 -15.48 21.94
N ASN A 423 5.78 -16.23 21.30
CA ASN A 423 6.24 -15.97 19.91
C ASN A 423 6.25 -17.22 19.00
N ASP A 424 5.83 -18.37 19.53
CA ASP A 424 6.10 -19.72 19.02
C ASP A 424 5.67 -19.95 17.55
N VAL A 425 4.73 -19.16 17.05
CA VAL A 425 4.11 -19.38 15.74
C VAL A 425 4.63 -18.44 14.64
N PHE A 426 5.26 -17.33 15.04
CA PHE A 426 5.73 -16.29 14.12
C PHE A 426 7.25 -16.23 14.00
N ASN A 427 7.99 -16.52 15.06
CA ASN A 427 9.44 -16.32 15.05
C ASN A 427 10.18 -17.65 15.06
N ASN A 428 11.21 -17.75 14.23
CA ASN A 428 12.22 -18.79 14.32
C ASN A 428 13.54 -18.21 14.83
N LEU A 429 14.55 -19.04 15.08
CA LEU A 429 15.81 -18.62 15.71
C LEU A 429 16.47 -17.47 14.94
N PHE A 430 16.42 -17.53 13.60
CA PHE A 430 16.91 -16.46 12.73
C PHE A 430 16.17 -15.13 12.94
N ILE A 431 14.83 -15.15 12.99
CA ILE A 431 14.03 -13.94 13.23
C ILE A 431 14.23 -13.40 14.64
N LEU A 432 14.36 -14.27 15.65
CA LEU A 432 14.62 -13.86 17.03
C LEU A 432 16.00 -13.19 17.16
N ALA A 433 17.05 -13.82 16.63
CA ALA A 433 18.41 -13.29 16.66
C ALA A 433 18.52 -11.94 15.92
N ALA A 434 17.89 -11.83 14.75
CA ALA A 434 17.80 -10.57 14.02
C ALA A 434 17.05 -9.50 14.84
N GLY A 435 16.03 -9.90 15.60
CA GLY A 435 15.25 -9.03 16.48
C GLY A 435 16.02 -8.52 17.71
N GLN A 436 16.95 -9.32 18.25
CA GLN A 436 17.78 -8.93 19.38
C GLN A 436 18.85 -7.91 18.97
N ASN A 437 19.43 -8.06 17.77
CA ASN A 437 20.61 -7.30 17.34
C ASN A 437 20.33 -6.28 16.22
N LYS A 438 19.14 -5.68 16.17
CA LYS A 438 18.66 -4.83 15.06
C LYS A 438 19.65 -3.76 14.60
N ALA A 439 20.27 -3.03 15.54
CA ALA A 439 21.14 -1.90 15.22
C ALA A 439 22.47 -2.35 14.60
N GLU A 440 23.12 -3.35 15.19
CA GLU A 440 24.38 -3.91 14.67
C GLU A 440 24.18 -4.62 13.34
N LEU A 441 23.08 -5.35 13.20
CA LEU A 441 22.70 -6.01 11.96
C LEU A 441 22.49 -4.99 10.82
N LEU A 442 21.81 -3.88 11.09
CA LEU A 442 21.65 -2.82 10.09
C LEU A 442 23.00 -2.18 9.72
N ARG A 443 23.90 -1.96 10.69
CA ARG A 443 25.25 -1.43 10.43
C ARG A 443 26.06 -2.36 9.53
N LEU A 444 26.11 -3.65 9.87
CA LEU A 444 26.81 -4.66 9.07
C LEU A 444 26.22 -4.74 7.65
N TYR A 445 24.89 -4.74 7.52
CA TYR A 445 24.25 -4.71 6.21
C TYR A 445 24.64 -3.49 5.39
N LEU A 446 24.70 -2.29 5.98
CA LEU A 446 25.08 -1.08 5.27
C LEU A 446 26.55 -1.12 4.81
N GLU A 447 27.46 -1.64 5.64
CA GLU A 447 28.85 -1.85 5.25
C GLU A 447 28.95 -2.80 4.05
N LEU A 448 28.27 -3.95 4.13
CA LEU A 448 28.24 -4.95 3.05
C LEU A 448 27.51 -4.43 1.81
N PHE A 449 26.51 -3.56 1.96
CA PHE A 449 25.82 -2.91 0.84
C PHE A 449 26.77 -2.02 0.04
N LEU A 450 27.64 -1.26 0.72
CA LEU A 450 28.61 -0.39 0.06
C LEU A 450 29.68 -1.19 -0.70
N GLN A 451 30.05 -2.37 -0.20
CA GLN A 451 30.99 -3.29 -0.85
C GLN A 451 30.32 -4.10 -1.98
N ASN A 452 29.06 -4.51 -1.78
CA ASN A 452 28.31 -5.41 -2.66
C ASN A 452 26.98 -4.80 -3.14
N PRO A 453 26.98 -3.59 -3.74
CA PRO A 453 25.74 -2.86 -4.00
C PRO A 453 24.81 -3.59 -4.97
N TRP A 454 25.38 -4.27 -5.98
CA TRP A 454 24.60 -5.03 -6.96
C TRP A 454 23.91 -6.25 -6.35
N LEU A 455 24.66 -7.01 -5.54
CA LEU A 455 24.16 -8.22 -4.89
C LEU A 455 23.06 -7.90 -3.88
N CYS A 456 23.31 -6.92 -3.01
CA CYS A 456 22.34 -6.49 -2.01
C CYS A 456 21.07 -5.90 -2.65
N THR A 457 21.20 -5.13 -3.73
CA THR A 457 20.05 -4.60 -4.49
C THR A 457 19.24 -5.73 -5.13
N THR A 458 19.93 -6.72 -5.71
CA THR A 458 19.27 -7.88 -6.34
C THR A 458 18.49 -8.69 -5.31
N GLU A 459 19.02 -8.87 -4.10
CA GLU A 459 18.29 -9.58 -3.03
C GLU A 459 17.09 -8.79 -2.51
N ILE A 460 17.19 -7.46 -2.37
CA ILE A 460 16.02 -6.62 -2.07
C ILE A 460 14.94 -6.84 -3.15
N LEU A 461 15.30 -6.80 -4.43
CA LEU A 461 14.35 -7.00 -5.52
C LEU A 461 13.77 -8.42 -5.53
N ARG A 462 14.57 -9.43 -5.20
CA ARG A 462 14.14 -10.84 -5.12
C ARG A 462 13.15 -11.05 -3.99
N ASN A 463 13.40 -10.48 -2.81
CA ASN A 463 12.49 -10.52 -1.68
C ASN A 463 11.16 -9.83 -2.00
N ASN A 464 11.20 -8.78 -2.82
CA ASN A 464 10.00 -8.09 -3.28
C ASN A 464 9.25 -8.86 -4.38
N THR A 465 9.92 -9.60 -5.26
CA THR A 465 9.31 -10.19 -6.47
C THR A 465 7.96 -10.92 -6.23
N ASN A 466 7.84 -11.67 -5.14
CA ASN A 466 6.62 -12.39 -4.77
C ASN A 466 5.53 -11.48 -4.18
N VAL A 467 5.89 -10.47 -3.36
CA VAL A 467 4.96 -9.42 -2.87
C VAL A 467 4.28 -8.73 -4.06
N TRP A 468 5.08 -8.45 -5.09
CA TRP A 468 4.65 -7.70 -6.27
C TRP A 468 4.01 -8.62 -7.35
N ARG A 469 3.96 -9.95 -7.13
CA ARG A 469 3.37 -10.97 -8.04
C ARG A 469 3.65 -10.68 -9.52
N LEU A 470 4.86 -10.21 -9.82
CA LEU A 470 5.24 -9.82 -11.18
C LEU A 470 5.22 -11.04 -12.13
N ASP A 471 5.29 -12.23 -11.54
CA ASP A 471 5.24 -13.55 -12.17
C ASP A 471 3.84 -14.04 -12.58
N ARG A 472 2.77 -13.64 -11.89
CA ARG A 472 1.40 -14.18 -12.10
C ARG A 472 0.48 -13.31 -12.97
N GLY A 473 1.06 -12.47 -13.82
CA GLY A 473 0.34 -11.69 -14.81
C GLY A 473 -0.26 -10.40 -14.24
N LEU A 474 -0.02 -9.30 -14.95
CA LEU A 474 -0.58 -8.00 -14.62
C LEU A 474 -2.02 -7.91 -15.11
N GLY A 475 -2.94 -8.38 -14.28
CA GLY A 475 -4.34 -8.03 -14.45
C GLY A 475 -4.57 -6.50 -14.29
N PRO A 476 -5.72 -5.98 -14.73
CA PRO A 476 -6.12 -4.58 -14.56
C PRO A 476 -6.26 -4.13 -13.08
N PHE A 477 -6.04 -5.05 -12.14
CA PHE A 477 -6.03 -4.84 -10.69
C PHE A 477 -4.64 -5.02 -10.07
N SER A 478 -3.57 -5.05 -10.87
CA SER A 478 -2.19 -5.07 -10.34
C SER A 478 -1.80 -3.70 -9.78
N HIS A 479 -1.04 -3.66 -8.70
CA HIS A 479 -0.54 -2.41 -8.14
C HIS A 479 0.35 -1.67 -9.15
N VAL A 480 1.11 -2.38 -10.01
CA VAL A 480 1.90 -1.75 -11.08
C VAL A 480 1.00 -0.94 -12.01
N PHE A 481 -0.16 -1.47 -12.39
CA PHE A 481 -1.15 -0.72 -13.19
C PHE A 481 -1.63 0.53 -12.45
N TYR A 482 -1.98 0.42 -11.17
CA TYR A 482 -2.39 1.56 -10.34
C TYR A 482 -1.29 2.62 -10.21
N LEU A 483 -0.04 2.22 -10.03
CA LEU A 483 1.10 3.12 -9.95
C LEU A 483 1.38 3.80 -11.28
N ALA A 484 1.31 3.06 -12.39
CA ALA A 484 1.43 3.62 -13.73
C ALA A 484 0.33 4.65 -14.01
N ALA A 485 -0.91 4.36 -13.60
CA ALA A 485 -2.03 5.30 -13.74
C ALA A 485 -1.81 6.59 -12.93
N VAL A 486 -1.33 6.49 -11.68
CA VAL A 486 -1.01 7.66 -10.85
C VAL A 486 0.16 8.44 -11.43
N ALA A 487 1.25 7.77 -11.80
CA ALA A 487 2.43 8.41 -12.38
C ALA A 487 2.05 9.17 -13.67
N LEU A 488 1.28 8.53 -14.55
CA LEU A 488 0.80 9.16 -15.77
C LEU A 488 -0.08 10.38 -15.46
N ALA A 489 -1.05 10.25 -14.54
CA ALA A 489 -1.90 11.37 -14.15
C ALA A 489 -1.09 12.52 -13.53
N PHE A 490 -0.08 12.21 -12.72
CA PHE A 490 0.83 13.17 -12.10
C PHE A 490 1.66 13.92 -13.15
N PHE A 491 2.45 13.20 -13.97
CA PHE A 491 3.36 13.82 -14.95
C PHE A 491 2.64 14.53 -16.08
N CYS A 492 1.45 14.06 -16.46
CA CYS A 492 0.65 14.71 -17.50
C CYS A 492 -0.21 15.87 -16.95
N GLY A 493 -0.22 16.03 -15.64
CA GLY A 493 -1.04 16.93 -14.85
C GLY A 493 -0.46 18.33 -14.61
N SER A 494 0.37 18.85 -15.53
CA SER A 494 1.00 20.19 -15.55
C SER A 494 2.42 20.28 -14.95
N GLY A 495 3.37 20.78 -15.77
CA GLY A 495 4.79 20.84 -15.42
C GLY A 495 5.18 21.87 -14.35
N ARG A 496 4.48 23.01 -14.22
CA ARG A 496 4.88 24.10 -13.28
C ARG A 496 4.22 24.02 -11.90
N ASP A 497 3.01 23.48 -11.77
CA ASP A 497 2.30 23.34 -10.47
C ASP A 497 2.54 21.96 -9.80
N LEU A 498 3.31 21.09 -10.45
CA LEU A 498 3.66 19.75 -9.97
C LEU A 498 4.27 19.80 -8.56
N LEU A 499 5.18 20.76 -8.33
CA LEU A 499 5.87 20.99 -7.06
C LEU A 499 4.94 21.48 -5.94
N ARG A 500 3.77 22.04 -6.25
CA ARG A 500 2.80 22.43 -5.22
C ARG A 500 1.92 21.25 -4.79
N ARG A 501 1.68 20.30 -5.69
CA ARG A 501 0.67 19.24 -5.54
C ARG A 501 1.24 17.85 -5.25
N TRP A 502 2.56 17.66 -5.39
CA TRP A 502 3.23 16.41 -5.01
C TRP A 502 2.91 15.90 -3.59
N PRO A 503 2.57 16.73 -2.57
CA PRO A 503 2.25 16.19 -1.26
C PRO A 503 1.05 15.23 -1.27
N ALA A 504 0.13 15.33 -2.24
CA ALA A 504 -0.95 14.35 -2.40
C ALA A 504 -0.44 12.92 -2.73
N LEU A 505 0.82 12.78 -3.18
CA LEU A 505 1.45 11.47 -3.37
C LEU A 505 2.00 10.87 -2.08
N LEU A 506 2.18 11.64 -1.00
CA LEU A 506 2.81 11.15 0.23
C LEU A 506 2.15 9.86 0.76
N PRO A 507 0.82 9.75 0.88
CA PRO A 507 0.19 8.51 1.34
C PRO A 507 0.52 7.28 0.49
N LEU A 508 0.62 7.46 -0.83
CA LEU A 508 0.93 6.39 -1.78
C LEU A 508 2.43 6.06 -1.78
N ALA A 509 3.27 7.08 -1.87
CA ALA A 509 4.72 6.96 -1.93
C ALA A 509 5.30 6.38 -0.64
N CYS A 510 4.83 6.84 0.53
CA CYS A 510 5.25 6.30 1.82
C CYS A 510 4.83 4.84 1.98
N ASN A 511 3.63 4.46 1.54
CA ASN A 511 3.20 3.07 1.57
C ASN A 511 4.13 2.20 0.71
N ILE A 512 4.37 2.57 -0.55
CA ILE A 512 5.26 1.84 -1.45
C ILE A 512 6.68 1.74 -0.88
N ALA A 513 7.25 2.87 -0.45
CA ALA A 513 8.59 2.89 0.11
C ALA A 513 8.70 1.98 1.34
N SER A 514 7.70 2.02 2.23
CA SER A 514 7.66 1.15 3.40
C SER A 514 7.57 -0.32 3.02
N VAL A 515 6.81 -0.68 1.98
CA VAL A 515 6.70 -2.07 1.51
C VAL A 515 8.00 -2.54 0.86
N ILE A 516 8.65 -1.71 0.05
CA ILE A 516 9.94 -2.05 -0.57
C ILE A 516 10.99 -2.34 0.50
N VAL A 517 11.03 -1.53 1.56
CA VAL A 517 11.99 -1.65 2.66
C VAL A 517 11.65 -2.83 3.58
N ALA A 518 10.37 -3.03 3.90
CA ALA A 518 9.89 -4.03 4.85
C ALA A 518 9.41 -5.34 4.18
N ALA A 519 9.90 -5.68 2.99
CA ALA A 519 9.42 -6.78 2.13
C ALA A 519 9.68 -8.21 2.65
N SER A 520 9.68 -8.40 3.97
CA SER A 520 9.90 -9.67 4.64
C SER A 520 8.77 -10.68 4.45
N THR A 521 7.53 -10.22 4.26
CA THR A 521 6.35 -11.08 4.46
C THR A 521 5.55 -11.45 3.21
N ASN A 522 6.00 -11.12 1.99
CA ASN A 522 5.42 -11.63 0.72
C ASN A 522 3.93 -11.37 0.45
N GLU A 523 3.22 -10.62 1.27
CA GLU A 523 1.77 -10.52 1.13
C GLU A 523 1.34 -9.24 0.40
N ILE A 524 0.49 -9.43 -0.61
CA ILE A 524 -0.10 -8.33 -1.39
C ILE A 524 -0.95 -7.37 -0.53
N ARG A 525 -1.41 -7.80 0.66
CA ARG A 525 -2.19 -6.98 1.59
C ARG A 525 -1.42 -5.78 2.15
N TYR A 526 -0.08 -5.78 2.11
CA TYR A 526 0.73 -4.61 2.47
C TYR A 526 0.56 -3.45 1.47
N LEU A 527 0.16 -3.75 0.23
CA LEU A 527 -0.16 -2.76 -0.80
C LEU A 527 -1.63 -2.32 -0.75
N LEU A 528 -2.40 -2.71 0.26
CA LEU A 528 -3.82 -2.35 0.39
C LEU A 528 -4.07 -0.84 0.34
N PRO A 529 -3.30 0.03 1.03
CA PRO A 529 -3.43 1.47 0.83
C PRO A 529 -3.17 1.87 -0.62
N THR A 530 -2.21 1.28 -1.32
CA THR A 530 -1.96 1.58 -2.74
C THR A 530 -3.18 1.31 -3.60
N PHE A 531 -3.83 0.15 -3.44
CA PHE A 531 -5.04 -0.22 -4.18
C PHE A 531 -6.21 0.73 -3.92
N LEU A 532 -6.40 1.13 -2.66
CA LEU A 532 -7.47 2.03 -2.28
C LEU A 532 -7.27 3.47 -2.80
N LEU A 533 -6.03 3.94 -2.81
CA LEU A 533 -5.70 5.36 -2.95
C LEU A 533 -5.30 5.79 -4.35
N ALA A 534 -4.82 4.86 -5.17
CA ALA A 534 -4.29 5.20 -6.49
C ALA A 534 -5.33 5.86 -7.38
N VAL A 535 -6.57 5.37 -7.40
CA VAL A 535 -7.61 5.97 -8.25
C VAL A 535 -8.01 7.37 -7.79
N PRO A 536 -8.34 7.62 -6.50
CA PRO A 536 -8.52 8.98 -6.01
C PRO A 536 -7.34 9.90 -6.32
N CYS A 537 -6.10 9.46 -6.11
CA CYS A 537 -4.88 10.20 -6.48
C CYS A 537 -4.86 10.58 -7.97
N ALA A 538 -5.06 9.61 -8.86
CA ALA A 538 -5.05 9.85 -10.30
C ALA A 538 -6.15 10.84 -10.73
N LEU A 539 -7.37 10.71 -10.16
CA LEU A 539 -8.47 11.63 -10.43
C LEU A 539 -8.18 13.05 -9.95
N PHE A 540 -7.54 13.20 -8.79
CA PHE A 540 -7.11 14.50 -8.29
C PHE A 540 -6.13 15.18 -9.24
N PHE A 541 -5.05 14.50 -9.61
CA PHE A 541 -4.07 15.08 -10.54
C PHE A 541 -4.68 15.38 -11.91
N ALA A 542 -5.56 14.52 -12.41
CA ALA A 542 -6.28 14.75 -13.65
C ALA A 542 -7.15 16.02 -13.62
N LEU A 543 -7.89 16.25 -12.52
CA LEU A 543 -8.73 17.44 -12.38
C LEU A 543 -7.92 18.72 -12.25
N GLU A 544 -6.82 18.65 -11.51
CA GLU A 544 -5.94 19.77 -11.25
C GLU A 544 -5.01 20.09 -12.44
N ALA A 545 -4.94 19.21 -13.44
CA ALA A 545 -4.04 19.22 -14.59
C ALA A 545 -4.09 20.44 -15.52
N GLY A 546 -5.00 21.38 -15.35
CA GLY A 546 -5.05 22.54 -16.22
C GLY A 546 -5.38 23.83 -15.50
N GLY A 547 -4.32 24.62 -15.29
CA GLY A 547 -4.33 26.07 -15.10
C GLY A 547 -5.10 26.59 -13.88
N ALA A 548 -4.53 27.59 -13.21
CA ALA A 548 -5.30 28.42 -12.30
C ALA A 548 -6.40 29.14 -13.09
N ASP A 549 -7.62 28.59 -13.08
CA ASP A 549 -8.79 29.41 -13.37
C ASP A 549 -8.87 30.47 -12.26
N HIS A 550 -8.65 31.73 -12.63
CA HIS A 550 -8.78 32.91 -11.80
C HIS A 550 -10.19 33.12 -11.18
N GLN A 551 -11.11 32.15 -11.31
CA GLN A 551 -12.50 32.25 -10.85
C GLN A 551 -12.74 31.79 -9.40
N THR A 552 -11.73 31.29 -8.67
CA THR A 552 -11.90 30.91 -7.24
C THR A 552 -11.80 32.08 -6.26
N LYS A 553 -11.73 33.34 -6.71
CA LYS A 553 -11.75 34.52 -5.82
C LYS A 553 -13.12 34.79 -5.15
N GLY A 554 -14.12 33.94 -5.32
CA GLY A 554 -15.49 34.21 -4.86
C GLY A 554 -15.88 33.72 -3.46
N VAL A 555 -15.30 32.63 -2.91
CA VAL A 555 -15.82 32.04 -1.65
C VAL A 555 -14.73 31.40 -0.80
N SER A 556 -13.77 32.18 -0.34
CA SER A 556 -13.05 31.85 0.90
C SER A 556 -12.52 33.13 1.52
N GLU A 557 -13.18 33.60 2.57
CA GLU A 557 -12.49 34.47 3.52
C GLU A 557 -11.19 33.75 3.95
N PRO A 558 -10.04 34.44 3.90
CA PRO A 558 -8.83 33.89 4.49
C PRO A 558 -9.09 33.69 5.98
N CYS A 559 -8.77 32.50 6.49
CA CYS A 559 -8.70 32.28 7.93
C CYS A 559 -7.82 33.37 8.55
N ARG A 560 -8.44 34.29 9.29
CA ARG A 560 -7.77 35.10 10.31
C ARG A 560 -7.64 34.29 11.58
#